data_AF-A0A9D8EFA0-F1
#
_entry.id   AF-A0A9D8EFA0-F1
#
_cell.length_a   1.000
_cell.length_b   1.000
_cell.length_c   1.000
_cell.angle_alpha   90.00
_cell.angle_beta   90.00
_cell.angle_gamma   90.00
#
_symmetry.space_group_name_H-M   'P 1'
#
loop_
_entity.id
_entity.type
_entity.pdbx_description
1 polymer ?
#
loop_
_entity_poly.entity_id
_entity_poly.type
_entity_poly.pdbx_seq_one_letter_code
_entity_poly.pdbx_strand_id
1 'polypeptide(L)'
;MPRIQVYLPDDLYRAVKERGLPASALLQEAVRVELRRLQLLEATDEYVAGITAEAGEPSPTDLAWAQALVRRVTQHAGKAAS
;
A
#
# COMPACT_ATOMS: atom_id res chain seq x y z
N MET A 1 -8.92 17.87 23.17
CA MET A 1 -9.02 17.09 21.92
C MET A 1 -10.49 16.84 21.60
N PRO A 2 -10.90 16.84 20.33
CA PRO A 2 -12.26 16.47 19.95
C PRO A 2 -12.55 15.02 20.35
N ARG A 3 -13.77 14.76 20.83
CA ARG A 3 -14.23 13.42 21.24
C ARG A 3 -15.16 12.87 20.17
N ILE A 4 -14.82 11.70 19.65
CA ILE A 4 -15.65 10.95 18.71
C ILE A 4 -16.16 9.69 19.42
N GLN A 5 -17.45 9.39 19.26
CA GLN A 5 -18.02 8.11 19.65
C GLN A 5 -18.11 7.23 18.40
N VAL A 6 -17.48 6.06 18.46
CA VAL A 6 -17.47 5.07 17.39
C VAL A 6 -18.06 3.77 17.92
N TYR A 7 -18.91 3.15 17.11
CA TYR A 7 -19.39 1.80 17.37
C TYR A 7 -18.28 0.80 17.03
N LEU A 8 -18.03 -0.12 17.96
CA LEU A 8 -17.05 -1.18 17.76
C LEU A 8 -17.80 -2.51 17.61
N PRO A 9 -17.58 -3.26 16.52
CA PRO A 9 -18.08 -4.62 16.38
C PRO A 9 -17.76 -5.50 17.60
N ASP A 10 -18.66 -6.42 17.93
CA ASP A 10 -18.59 -7.24 19.15
C ASP A 10 -17.29 -8.06 19.27
N ASP A 11 -16.79 -8.57 18.15
CA ASP A 11 -15.53 -9.32 18.06
C ASP A 11 -14.33 -8.44 18.44
N LEU A 12 -14.26 -7.22 17.91
CA LEU A 12 -13.21 -6.27 18.24
C LEU A 12 -13.32 -5.78 19.69
N TYR A 13 -14.54 -5.58 20.19
CA TYR A 13 -14.76 -5.23 21.59
C TYR A 13 -14.23 -6.31 22.54
N ARG A 14 -14.56 -7.59 22.28
CA ARG A 14 -14.04 -8.72 23.06
C ARG A 14 -12.52 -8.79 22.98
N ALA A 15 -11.96 -8.66 21.78
CA ALA A 15 -10.51 -8.70 21.56
C ALA A 15 -9.74 -7.62 22.33
N VAL A 16 -10.28 -6.41 22.44
CA VAL A 16 -9.71 -5.30 23.22
C VAL A 16 -9.83 -5.57 24.72
N LYS A 17 -10.98 -6.08 25.17
CA LYS A 17 -11.23 -6.40 26.58
C LYS A 17 -10.34 -7.52 27.10
N GLU A 18 -10.23 -8.63 26.38
CA GLU A 18 -9.40 -9.78 26.75
C GLU A 18 -7.92 -9.42 26.90
N ARG A 19 -7.43 -8.49 26.08
CA ARG A 19 -6.04 -8.03 26.10
C ARG A 19 -5.79 -6.84 27.03
N GLY A 20 -6.83 -6.32 27.69
CA GLY A 20 -6.72 -5.14 28.56
C GLY A 20 -6.23 -3.87 27.84
N LEU A 21 -6.45 -3.76 26.53
CA LEU A 21 -5.89 -2.67 25.74
C LEU A 21 -6.67 -1.36 25.94
N PRO A 22 -5.98 -0.21 26.03
CA PRO A 22 -6.65 1.09 26.03
C PRO A 22 -7.24 1.38 24.65
N ALA A 23 -8.55 1.15 24.50
CA ALA A 23 -9.28 1.26 23.22
C ALA A 23 -9.05 2.60 22.51
N SER A 24 -9.01 3.71 23.25
CA SER A 24 -8.77 5.04 22.69
C SER A 24 -7.38 5.18 22.08
N ALA A 25 -6.33 4.72 22.75
CA ALA A 25 -4.96 4.78 22.24
C ALA A 25 -4.77 3.86 21.03
N LEU A 26 -5.36 2.66 21.08
CA LEU A 26 -5.35 1.72 19.95
C LEU A 26 -6.02 2.33 18.71
N LEU A 27 -7.21 2.89 18.87
CA LEU A 27 -7.94 3.53 17.76
C LEU A 27 -7.20 4.77 17.24
N GLN A 28 -6.61 5.58 18.11
CA GLN A 28 -5.82 6.74 17.70
C GLN A 28 -4.62 6.31 16.84
N GLU A 29 -3.90 5.27 17.25
CA GLU A 29 -2.76 4.78 16.50
C GLU A 29 -3.18 4.15 15.17
N ALA A 30 -4.23 3.32 15.19
CA ALA A 30 -4.79 2.73 13.97
C ALA A 30 -5.20 3.81 12.96
N VAL A 31 -5.85 4.88 13.41
CA VAL A 31 -6.22 6.02 12.55
C VAL A 31 -4.99 6.72 12.00
N ARG A 32 -3.93 6.94 12.79
CA ARG A 32 -2.69 7.55 12.28
C ARG A 32 -2.03 6.71 11.21
N VAL A 33 -1.91 5.39 11.44
CA VAL A 33 -1.32 4.46 10.48
C VAL A 33 -2.13 4.44 9.18
N GLU A 34 -3.45 4.36 9.26
CA GLU A 34 -4.29 4.32 8.07
C GLU A 34 -4.27 5.65 7.30
N LEU A 35 -4.33 6.79 7.99
CA LEU A 35 -4.20 8.10 7.33
C LEU A 35 -2.85 8.23 6.63
N ARG A 36 -1.76 7.76 7.24
CA ARG A 36 -0.45 7.75 6.60
C ARG A 36 -0.41 6.85 5.37
N ARG A 37 -1.05 5.68 5.44
CA ARG A 37 -1.16 4.75 4.31
C ARG A 37 -1.91 5.39 3.14
N LEU A 38 -3.06 6.02 3.42
CA LEU A 38 -3.86 6.72 2.40
C LEU A 38 -3.07 7.84 1.74
N GLN A 39 -2.38 8.68 2.51
CA GLN A 39 -1.52 9.73 1.96
C GLN A 39 -0.43 9.20 1.02
N LEU A 40 0.18 8.05 1.35
CA LEU A 40 1.19 7.43 0.50
C LEU A 40 0.60 6.87 -0.79
N LEU A 41 -0.61 6.31 -0.73
CA LEU A 41 -1.34 5.84 -1.91
C LEU A 41 -1.71 7.02 -2.81
N GLU A 42 -2.28 8.08 -2.26
CA GLU A 42 -2.60 9.32 -2.99
C GLU A 42 -1.35 9.89 -3.69
N ALA A 43 -0.23 10.00 -2.97
CA ALA A 43 1.03 10.48 -3.56
C ALA A 43 1.57 9.54 -4.64
N THR A 44 1.35 8.23 -4.52
CA THR A 44 1.73 7.24 -5.54
C THR A 44 0.86 7.39 -6.78
N ASP A 45 -0.44 7.56 -6.60
CA ASP A 45 -1.39 7.75 -7.71
C ASP A 45 -1.08 9.05 -8.46
N GLU A 46 -0.80 10.15 -7.75
CA GLU A 46 -0.35 11.42 -8.35
C GLU A 46 0.96 11.25 -9.13
N TYR A 47 1.92 10.52 -8.57
CA TYR A 47 3.20 10.25 -9.23
C TYR A 47 3.03 9.42 -10.52
N VAL A 48 2.25 8.34 -10.46
CA VAL A 48 1.93 7.51 -11.63
C VAL A 48 1.20 8.33 -12.69
N ALA A 49 0.20 9.13 -12.29
CA ALA A 49 -0.51 10.01 -13.21
C ALA A 49 0.43 11.02 -13.89
N GLY A 50 1.41 11.56 -13.15
CA GLY A 50 2.45 12.43 -13.71
C GLY A 50 3.28 11.74 -14.79
N ILE A 51 3.73 10.51 -14.55
CA ILE A 51 4.47 9.71 -15.54
C ILE A 51 3.59 9.43 -16.76
N THR A 52 2.35 8.98 -16.55
CA THR A 52 1.43 8.68 -17.65
C THR A 52 1.13 9.93 -18.49
N ALA A 53 1.04 11.11 -17.88
CA ALA A 53 0.85 12.36 -18.60
C ALA A 53 2.06 12.73 -19.47
N GLU A 54 3.28 12.44 -19.01
CA GLU A 54 4.52 12.72 -19.74
C GLU A 54 4.80 11.68 -20.84
N ALA A 55 4.68 10.39 -20.51
CA ALA A 55 5.09 9.27 -21.36
C ALA A 55 3.93 8.63 -22.15
N GLY A 56 2.68 8.91 -21.79
CA GLY A 56 1.50 8.20 -22.28
C GLY A 56 1.27 6.87 -21.54
N GLU A 57 0.09 6.26 -21.76
CA GLU A 57 -0.21 4.91 -21.28
C GLU A 57 0.64 3.87 -22.05
N PRO A 58 1.20 2.85 -21.37
CA PRO A 58 2.00 1.83 -22.04
C PRO A 58 1.15 1.01 -23.00
N SER A 59 1.62 0.89 -24.24
CA SER A 59 0.97 0.08 -25.26
C SER A 59 1.20 -1.43 -25.02
N PRO A 60 0.40 -2.31 -25.63
CA PRO A 60 0.66 -3.76 -25.58
C PRO A 60 2.06 -4.14 -26.08
N THR A 61 2.60 -3.39 -27.05
CA THR A 61 3.96 -3.59 -27.57
C THR A 61 5.01 -3.25 -26.52
N ASP A 62 4.82 -2.14 -25.79
CA ASP A 62 5.73 -1.72 -24.71
C ASP A 62 5.75 -2.75 -23.59
N LEU A 63 4.58 -3.27 -23.20
CA LEU A 63 4.46 -4.33 -22.20
C LEU A 63 5.14 -5.62 -22.66
N ALA A 64 4.98 -6.02 -23.92
CA ALA A 64 5.63 -7.21 -24.47
C ALA A 64 7.16 -7.08 -24.48
N TRP A 65 7.67 -5.91 -24.86
CA TRP A 65 9.10 -5.60 -24.81
C TRP A 65 9.64 -5.61 -23.38
N ALA A 66 8.93 -4.97 -22.44
CA ALA A 66 9.32 -4.93 -21.03
C ALA A 66 9.40 -6.35 -20.42
N GLN A 67 8.41 -7.21 -20.71
CA GLN A 67 8.44 -8.61 -20.27
C GLN A 67 9.60 -9.40 -20.88
N ALA A 68 9.93 -9.17 -22.16
CA ALA A 68 11.09 -9.79 -22.80
C ALA A 68 12.40 -9.32 -22.15
N LEU A 69 12.50 -8.04 -21.81
CA LEU A 69 13.65 -7.48 -21.11
C LEU A 69 13.84 -8.11 -19.73
N VAL A 70 12.78 -8.17 -18.92
CA VAL A 70 12.82 -8.80 -17.57
C VAL A 70 13.29 -10.24 -17.66
N ARG A 71 12.72 -11.04 -18.58
CA ARG A 71 13.14 -12.43 -18.80
C ARG A 71 14.62 -12.54 -19.15
N ARG A 72 15.13 -11.65 -20.02
CA ARG A 72 16.55 -11.64 -20.40
C ARG A 72 17.45 -11.31 -19.21
N VAL A 73 17.08 -10.31 -18.40
CA VAL A 73 17.87 -9.90 -17.22
C VAL A 73 17.93 -11.02 -16.18
N THR A 74 16.79 -11.64 -15.85
CA THR A 74 16.75 -12.73 -14.85
C THR A 74 17.48 -13.97 -15.32
N GLN A 75 17.44 -14.31 -16.61
CA GLN A 75 18.22 -15.42 -17.18
C GLN A 75 19.73 -15.18 -17.11
N HIS A 76 20.20 -13.95 -17.35
CA HIS A 76 21.63 -13.64 -17.22
C HIS A 76 22.08 -13.62 -15.76
N ALA A 77 21.26 -13.10 -14.85
CA ALA A 77 21.55 -13.12 -13.42
C ALA A 77 21.64 -14.56 -12.86
N GLY A 78 20.79 -15.47 -13.31
CA GLY A 78 20.86 -16.89 -12.93
C GLY A 78 22.08 -17.62 -13.49
N LYS A 79 22.58 -17.23 -14.66
CA LYS A 79 23.82 -17.79 -15.25
C LYS A 79 25.09 -17.27 -14.58
N ALA A 80 25.08 -16.05 -14.04
CA ALA A 80 26.23 -15.48 -13.33
C ALA A 80 26.36 -15.98 -11.88
N ALA A 81 25.32 -16.62 -11.34
CA ALA A 81 25.27 -17.17 -9.99
C ALA A 81 25.50 -18.70 -9.94
N SER A 82 25.84 -19.33 -11.08
CA SER A 82 26.12 -20.77 -11.22
C SER A 82 27.52 -21.00 -11.78
#